data_AF-A0A0E0IRJ7-F1
#
_entry.id   AF-A0A0E0IRJ7-F1
#
_cell.length_a   1.000
_cell.length_b   1.000
_cell.length_c   1.000
_cell.angle_alpha   90.00
_cell.angle_beta   90.00
_cell.angle_gamma   90.00
#
_symmetry.space_group_name_H-M   'P 1'
#
loop_
_entity.id
_entity.type
_entity.pdbx_description
1 polymer ?
#
loop_
_entity_poly.entity_id
_entity_poly.type
_entity_poly.pdbx_seq_one_letter_code
_entity_poly.pdbx_strand_id
1 'polypeptide(L)'
;MKMILAGVPSLNNDDHRRRGHGRSDLITVKLLLISTPAHSIGGVDDDDDDVEYVEITCYIDTQPFDYCFEQAYLLLSDNEPRKTVHGNHPVLAPKRKGQDAITAPPRKWLKMHLVGRKPRIDRCTIALRFDTIYLMAFSTNQNQWYSMYSGFPIAHTRLPFDEDYFALAGGTSNLVTVPLGKESALDAIHTLATFDGESANDLKIPLVKLRIMFSEALKLKPVRLAFSRDWNEETHITKQDTGYIGCWPLMSFNLVAWKNSGYVYWKSEKKLENCLVNTPWNASEVGDLLMRPHDEAI
;
A
#
# COMPACT_ATOMS: atom_id res chain seq x y z
N MET A 1 -33.08 -42.59 33.66
CA MET A 1 -33.93 -41.74 32.78
C MET A 1 -35.22 -41.39 33.51
N LYS A 2 -35.22 -40.33 34.33
CA LYS A 2 -36.35 -39.44 34.65
C LYS A 2 -35.83 -38.36 35.61
N MET A 3 -36.39 -37.18 35.46
CA MET A 3 -35.85 -35.87 35.77
C MET A 3 -36.74 -35.20 36.82
N ILE A 4 -36.16 -34.24 37.57
CA ILE A 4 -36.76 -33.05 38.22
C ILE A 4 -37.57 -33.27 39.52
N LEU A 5 -37.15 -32.61 40.61
CA LEU A 5 -37.88 -31.44 41.17
C LEU A 5 -37.13 -30.73 42.32
N ALA A 6 -37.61 -29.49 42.57
CA ALA A 6 -37.37 -28.57 43.68
C ALA A 6 -36.18 -27.59 43.50
N GLY A 7 -36.32 -26.29 43.71
CA GLY A 7 -37.43 -25.47 44.20
C GLY A 7 -36.88 -24.09 44.53
N VAL A 8 -37.63 -23.03 44.24
CA VAL A 8 -37.31 -21.63 44.58
C VAL A 8 -38.11 -21.23 45.82
N PRO A 9 -37.51 -20.48 46.76
CA PRO A 9 -37.99 -19.13 47.12
C PRO A 9 -36.81 -18.12 47.29
N SER A 10 -36.77 -16.91 46.68
CA SER A 10 -37.36 -15.61 47.10
C SER A 10 -37.09 -15.27 48.59
N LEU A 11 -36.63 -14.10 49.07
CA LEU A 11 -36.39 -12.72 48.57
C LEU A 11 -35.62 -11.93 49.67
N ASN A 12 -34.98 -10.81 49.29
CA ASN A 12 -34.52 -9.63 50.10
C ASN A 12 -33.38 -9.82 51.15
N ASN A 13 -32.48 -8.88 51.43
CA ASN A 13 -32.23 -7.49 51.02
C ASN A 13 -30.76 -7.14 51.33
N ASP A 14 -30.23 -6.14 50.61
CA ASP A 14 -29.21 -5.14 50.99
C ASP A 14 -27.96 -5.56 51.79
N ASP A 15 -26.77 -5.40 51.20
CA ASP A 15 -25.83 -4.40 51.73
C ASP A 15 -24.72 -4.02 50.72
N HIS A 16 -24.39 -2.74 50.74
CA HIS A 16 -23.38 -2.08 49.95
C HIS A 16 -21.95 -2.50 50.33
N ARG A 17 -21.11 -2.77 49.32
CA ARG A 17 -19.69 -2.35 49.18
C ARG A 17 -18.92 -3.37 48.35
N ARG A 18 -18.36 -2.94 47.22
CA ARG A 18 -16.92 -3.14 46.92
C ARG A 18 -16.48 -2.30 45.71
N ARG A 19 -15.38 -1.59 45.96
CA ARG A 19 -14.54 -0.84 45.03
C ARG A 19 -13.93 -1.77 43.98
N GLY A 20 -13.71 -1.24 42.78
CA GLY A 20 -12.88 -1.88 41.76
C GLY A 20 -12.76 -0.98 40.54
N HIS A 21 -11.81 -0.04 40.58
CA HIS A 21 -11.40 0.76 39.44
C HIS A 21 -10.87 -0.14 38.31
N GLY A 22 -11.56 -0.19 37.19
CA GLY A 22 -11.02 -0.64 35.91
C GLY A 22 -10.81 0.57 35.00
N ARG A 23 -9.58 1.11 34.98
CA ARG A 23 -9.16 2.08 33.96
C ARG A 23 -9.13 1.35 32.61
N SER A 24 -9.92 1.80 31.66
CA SER A 24 -9.68 1.51 30.24
C SER A 24 -8.45 2.30 29.82
N ASP A 25 -7.35 1.59 29.57
CA ASP A 25 -6.15 2.17 28.98
C ASP A 25 -6.41 2.48 27.50
N LEU A 26 -6.74 3.75 27.24
CA LEU A 26 -6.79 4.34 25.92
C LEU A 26 -5.35 4.47 25.41
N ILE A 27 -4.92 3.56 24.53
CA ILE A 27 -3.62 3.65 23.86
C ILE A 27 -3.68 4.89 22.94
N THR A 28 -3.08 5.98 23.39
CA THR A 28 -2.91 7.20 22.59
C THR A 28 -1.71 7.00 21.69
N VAL A 29 -1.95 6.74 20.41
CA VAL A 29 -0.91 6.71 19.38
C VAL A 29 -0.43 8.15 19.14
N LYS A 30 0.76 8.47 19.63
CA LYS A 30 1.44 9.74 19.31
C LYS A 30 2.02 9.65 17.90
N LEU A 31 1.35 10.28 16.94
CA LEU A 31 1.87 10.55 15.60
C LEU A 31 2.96 11.64 15.72
N LEU A 32 4.21 11.29 15.45
CA LEU A 32 5.30 12.27 15.42
C LEU A 32 5.47 12.75 13.97
N LEU A 33 4.69 13.76 13.57
CA LEU A 33 4.91 14.49 12.33
C LEU A 33 6.08 15.46 12.56
N ILE A 34 7.24 15.16 11.98
CA ILE A 34 8.35 16.11 11.91
C ILE A 34 8.17 16.90 10.61
N SER A 35 7.49 18.05 10.68
CA SER A 35 7.51 19.03 9.59
C SER A 35 8.77 19.89 9.73
N THR A 36 9.70 19.80 8.79
CA THR A 36 10.77 20.80 8.66
C THR A 36 10.19 22.09 8.07
N PRO A 37 10.39 23.27 8.68
CA PRO A 37 9.89 24.52 8.13
C PRO A 37 10.81 25.00 7.00
N ALA A 38 10.27 25.12 5.79
CA ALA A 38 10.93 25.86 4.72
C ALA A 38 10.95 27.35 5.09
N HIS A 39 12.15 27.91 5.26
CA HIS A 39 12.36 29.35 5.23
C HIS A 39 12.66 29.75 3.78
N SER A 40 11.89 30.68 3.24
CA SER A 40 12.45 31.67 2.31
C SER A 40 11.65 32.96 2.33
N ILE A 41 12.40 34.04 2.20
CA ILE A 41 12.05 35.44 2.28
C ILE A 41 11.61 35.91 0.88
N GLY A 42 10.47 36.60 0.81
CA GLY A 42 10.22 37.73 -0.09
C GLY A 42 10.54 37.60 -1.59
N GLY A 43 9.49 37.31 -2.37
CA GLY A 43 9.10 38.08 -3.55
C GLY A 43 9.97 38.02 -4.81
N VAL A 44 9.68 37.03 -5.68
CA VAL A 44 9.67 37.12 -7.15
C VAL A 44 8.62 36.08 -7.61
N ASP A 45 7.81 36.42 -8.62
CA ASP A 45 6.85 35.50 -9.24
C ASP A 45 7.57 34.31 -9.90
N ASP A 46 7.73 33.21 -9.16
CA ASP A 46 8.08 31.90 -9.69
C ASP A 46 6.88 30.98 -9.43
N ASP A 47 6.21 30.51 -10.49
CA ASP A 47 5.34 29.33 -10.44
C ASP A 47 6.22 28.09 -10.18
N ASP A 48 6.81 28.03 -8.97
CA ASP A 48 7.66 26.94 -8.52
C ASP A 48 6.76 25.75 -8.16
N ASP A 49 6.56 24.94 -9.20
CA ASP A 49 5.69 23.78 -9.30
C ASP A 49 6.29 22.58 -8.52
N ASP A 50 6.44 22.74 -7.21
CA ASP A 50 7.17 21.84 -6.31
C ASP A 50 6.70 20.36 -6.38
N VAL A 51 7.68 19.45 -6.41
CA VAL A 51 7.44 18.00 -6.24
C VAL A 51 7.23 17.71 -4.75
N GLU A 52 6.06 17.19 -4.40
CA GLU A 52 5.70 16.81 -3.04
C GLU A 52 6.17 15.38 -2.70
N TYR A 53 6.85 15.25 -1.56
CA TYR A 53 7.21 13.96 -0.98
C TYR A 53 6.56 13.78 0.38
N VAL A 54 5.92 12.64 0.56
CA VAL A 54 5.48 12.17 1.87
C VAL A 54 6.37 10.99 2.24
N GLU A 55 6.86 10.95 3.48
CA GLU A 55 7.85 9.96 3.89
C GLU A 55 7.37 9.19 5.14
N ILE A 56 7.62 7.87 5.17
CA ILE A 56 7.44 7.03 6.35
C ILE A 56 8.67 6.15 6.56
N THR A 57 8.92 5.74 7.81
CA THR A 57 9.98 4.79 8.14
C THR A 57 9.38 3.52 8.75
N CYS A 58 9.87 2.39 8.28
CA CYS A 58 9.36 1.06 8.53
C CYS A 58 10.48 0.15 9.03
N TYR A 59 10.45 -0.22 10.31
CA TYR A 59 11.43 -1.14 10.91
C TYR A 59 10.94 -2.58 10.77
N ILE A 60 11.23 -3.18 9.61
CA ILE A 60 10.68 -4.47 9.19
C ILE A 60 11.08 -5.63 10.12
N ASP A 61 12.25 -5.52 10.75
CA ASP A 61 12.72 -6.56 11.68
C ASP A 61 11.99 -6.54 13.03
N THR A 62 11.56 -5.36 13.50
CA THR A 62 11.05 -5.20 14.87
C THR A 62 9.57 -4.83 14.94
N GLN A 63 9.00 -4.33 13.85
CA GLN A 63 7.59 -3.94 13.78
C GLN A 63 6.75 -4.99 13.04
N PRO A 64 5.48 -5.18 13.43
CA PRO A 64 4.55 -5.97 12.63
C PRO A 64 4.31 -5.29 11.27
N PHE A 65 4.02 -6.08 10.24
CA PHE A 65 3.72 -5.57 8.90
C PHE A 65 2.58 -4.53 8.92
N ASP A 66 1.54 -4.78 9.71
CA ASP A 66 0.35 -3.92 9.77
C ASP A 66 0.68 -2.47 10.17
N TYR A 67 1.72 -2.24 10.99
CA TYR A 67 2.15 -0.88 11.33
C TYR A 67 2.54 -0.10 10.07
N CYS A 68 3.38 -0.69 9.23
CA CYS A 68 3.82 -0.08 7.97
C CYS A 68 2.68 0.12 6.99
N PHE A 69 1.81 -0.88 6.87
CA PHE A 69 0.63 -0.82 6.03
C PHE A 69 -0.29 0.34 6.45
N GLU A 70 -0.63 0.45 7.73
CA GLU A 70 -1.55 1.47 8.25
C GLU A 70 -1.00 2.88 8.04
N GLN A 71 0.29 3.12 8.28
CA GLN A 71 0.90 4.44 8.05
C GLN A 71 0.82 4.84 6.58
N ALA A 72 1.19 3.94 5.65
CA ALA A 72 1.09 4.22 4.22
C ALA A 72 -0.37 4.40 3.77
N TYR A 73 -1.27 3.54 4.25
CA TYR A 73 -2.69 3.58 3.92
C TYR A 73 -3.34 4.90 4.33
N LEU A 74 -3.08 5.38 5.56
CA LEU A 74 -3.62 6.65 6.05
C LEU A 74 -3.15 7.83 5.19
N LEU A 75 -1.86 7.89 4.85
CA LEU A 75 -1.30 8.97 4.03
C LEU A 75 -1.86 8.95 2.60
N LEU A 76 -1.98 7.78 1.98
CA LEU A 76 -2.52 7.65 0.63
C LEU A 76 -4.03 7.92 0.57
N SER A 77 -4.75 7.63 1.66
CA SER A 77 -6.17 7.95 1.82
C SER A 77 -6.40 9.45 2.02
N ASP A 78 -5.43 10.17 2.58
CA ASP A 78 -5.48 11.60 2.82
C ASP A 78 -5.03 12.41 1.60
N ASN A 79 -5.81 12.33 0.53
CA ASN A 79 -5.60 13.09 -0.70
C ASN A 79 -6.79 14.02 -0.98
N GLU A 80 -6.51 15.17 -1.60
CA GLU A 80 -7.56 16.11 -2.02
C GLU A 80 -7.82 16.02 -3.54
N PRO A 81 -9.10 16.04 -3.99
CA PRO A 81 -10.30 15.99 -3.15
C PRO A 81 -10.53 14.58 -2.60
N ARG A 82 -10.79 14.47 -1.28
CA ARG A 82 -11.04 13.18 -0.63
C ARG A 82 -12.28 12.50 -1.24
N LYS A 83 -12.11 11.25 -1.69
CA LYS A 83 -13.19 10.46 -2.28
C LYS A 83 -13.16 9.04 -1.75
N THR A 84 -14.34 8.49 -1.50
CA THR A 84 -14.53 7.08 -1.14
C THR A 84 -15.53 6.44 -2.09
N VAL A 85 -15.62 5.11 -2.11
CA VAL A 85 -16.73 4.37 -2.71
C VAL A 85 -17.53 3.60 -1.65
N HIS A 86 -18.38 2.66 -2.05
CA HIS A 86 -19.05 1.74 -1.14
C HIS A 86 -18.05 1.10 -0.14
N GLY A 87 -18.47 0.77 1.08
CA GLY A 87 -17.56 0.21 2.10
C GLY A 87 -16.54 1.20 2.67
N ASN A 88 -16.65 2.50 2.33
CA ASN A 88 -15.70 3.56 2.67
C ASN A 88 -14.28 3.35 2.12
N HIS A 89 -14.13 2.55 1.04
CA HIS A 89 -12.84 2.38 0.37
C HIS A 89 -12.35 3.72 -0.22
N PRO A 90 -11.18 4.23 0.19
CA PRO A 90 -10.62 5.46 -0.34
C PRO A 90 -10.22 5.34 -1.80
N VAL A 91 -10.37 6.44 -2.52
CA VAL A 91 -9.86 6.61 -3.88
C VAL A 91 -8.62 7.47 -3.82
N LEU A 92 -7.57 7.04 -4.54
CA LEU A 92 -6.27 7.71 -4.59
C LEU A 92 -6.36 9.12 -5.17
N ALA A 93 -5.25 9.85 -5.06
CA ALA A 93 -5.10 11.17 -5.67
C ALA A 93 -5.36 11.11 -7.19
N PRO A 94 -5.98 12.15 -7.77
CA PRO A 94 -6.12 12.24 -9.22
C PRO A 94 -4.76 12.27 -9.90
N LYS A 95 -4.69 11.65 -11.07
CA LYS A 95 -3.60 11.97 -12.01
C LYS A 95 -3.81 13.39 -12.51
N ARG A 96 -2.72 14.12 -12.76
CA ARG A 96 -2.82 15.42 -13.40
C ARG A 96 -3.26 15.29 -14.85
N LYS A 97 -3.97 16.29 -15.37
CA LYS A 97 -4.31 16.33 -16.78
C LYS A 97 -3.04 16.40 -17.63
N GLY A 98 -2.93 15.52 -18.63
CA GLY A 98 -1.75 15.42 -19.50
C GLY A 98 -0.53 14.78 -18.84
N GLN A 99 -0.66 14.20 -17.64
CA GLN A 99 0.46 13.59 -16.93
C GLN A 99 1.05 12.41 -17.73
N ASP A 100 2.36 12.49 -18.00
CA ASP A 100 3.13 11.45 -18.68
C ASP A 100 4.55 11.36 -18.09
N ALA A 101 5.38 10.45 -18.60
CA ALA A 101 6.71 10.18 -18.03
C ALA A 101 7.82 11.16 -18.44
N ILE A 102 7.53 12.12 -19.31
CA ILE A 102 8.51 12.94 -20.03
C ILE A 102 8.18 14.44 -19.88
N THR A 103 6.96 14.84 -20.23
CA THR A 103 6.55 16.25 -20.29
C THR A 103 5.88 16.74 -19.01
N ALA A 104 5.15 15.84 -18.33
CA ALA A 104 4.41 16.18 -17.11
C ALA A 104 4.46 15.02 -16.11
N PRO A 105 5.60 14.77 -15.45
CA PRO A 105 5.75 13.65 -14.52
C PRO A 105 4.84 13.75 -13.29
N PRO A 106 4.56 12.62 -12.62
CA PRO A 106 3.89 12.63 -11.33
C PRO A 106 4.68 13.51 -10.33
N ARG A 107 3.96 14.39 -9.64
CA ARG A 107 4.57 15.33 -8.69
C ARG A 107 4.38 14.96 -7.22
N LYS A 108 3.63 13.90 -6.92
CA LYS A 108 3.43 13.44 -5.53
C LYS A 108 3.91 12.00 -5.37
N TRP A 109 4.77 11.78 -4.39
CA TRP A 109 5.43 10.50 -4.16
C TRP A 109 5.40 10.13 -2.67
N LEU A 110 5.13 8.85 -2.39
CA LEU A 110 5.35 8.27 -1.08
C LEU A 110 6.72 7.58 -1.06
N LYS A 111 7.63 8.05 -0.20
CA LYS A 111 8.89 7.38 0.09
C LYS A 111 8.73 6.52 1.34
N MET A 112 8.95 5.23 1.21
CA MET A 112 8.96 4.31 2.35
C MET A 112 10.41 3.92 2.63
N HIS A 113 10.95 4.39 3.76
CA HIS A 113 12.26 3.95 4.26
C HIS A 113 12.11 2.60 4.95
N LEU A 114 12.56 1.55 4.28
CA LEU A 114 12.52 0.19 4.79
C LEU A 114 13.84 -0.10 5.50
N VAL A 115 13.75 -0.39 6.79
CA VAL A 115 14.89 -0.67 7.67
C VAL A 115 14.82 -2.14 8.09
N GLY A 116 15.85 -2.90 7.71
CA GLY A 116 15.99 -4.31 8.01
C GLY A 116 16.81 -4.60 9.28
N ARG A 117 17.45 -5.77 9.30
CA ARG A 117 18.12 -6.36 10.47
C ARG A 117 19.26 -5.51 11.00
N LYS A 118 20.03 -4.88 10.10
CA LYS A 118 21.16 -4.01 10.43
C LYS A 118 20.88 -2.58 9.96
N PRO A 119 20.30 -1.68 10.77
CA PRO A 119 19.81 -0.38 10.31
C PRO A 119 20.81 0.54 9.58
N ARG A 120 22.12 0.35 9.79
CA ARG A 120 23.18 1.10 9.10
C ARG A 120 23.50 0.55 7.71
N ILE A 121 23.17 -0.70 7.43
CA ILE A 121 23.51 -1.41 6.19
C ILE A 121 22.22 -1.74 5.42
N ASP A 122 21.23 -2.31 6.11
CA ASP A 122 19.96 -2.78 5.58
C ASP A 122 18.94 -1.63 5.64
N ARG A 123 19.22 -0.53 4.94
CA ARG A 123 18.28 0.57 4.79
C ARG A 123 18.18 0.94 3.32
N CYS A 124 17.00 0.75 2.74
CA CYS A 124 16.67 1.24 1.41
C CYS A 124 15.41 2.11 1.48
N THR A 125 15.19 2.94 0.47
CA THR A 125 13.93 3.67 0.32
C THR A 125 13.25 3.17 -0.94
N ILE A 126 11.97 2.85 -0.92
CA ILE A 126 11.19 2.65 -2.15
C ILE A 126 10.31 3.87 -2.40
N ALA A 127 10.14 4.26 -3.67
CA ALA A 127 9.27 5.36 -4.07
C ALA A 127 8.04 4.83 -4.81
N LEU A 128 6.87 5.13 -4.23
CA LEU A 128 5.57 4.81 -4.78
C LEU A 128 4.92 6.08 -5.31
N ARG A 129 4.31 6.02 -6.50
CA ARG A 129 3.48 7.13 -6.99
C ARG A 129 2.22 7.28 -6.12
N PHE A 130 1.83 8.51 -5.78
CA PHE A 130 0.63 8.73 -4.95
C PHE A 130 -0.70 8.42 -5.68
N ASP A 131 -0.71 8.48 -7.01
CA ASP A 131 -1.91 8.33 -7.84
C ASP A 131 -2.19 6.87 -8.27
N THR A 132 -1.16 6.00 -8.26
CA THR A 132 -1.29 4.58 -8.65
C THR A 132 -0.68 3.59 -7.65
N ILE A 133 0.08 4.08 -6.66
CA ILE A 133 0.87 3.26 -5.72
C ILE A 133 1.91 2.40 -6.45
N TYR A 134 2.27 2.71 -7.70
CA TYR A 134 3.27 1.91 -8.41
C TYR A 134 4.67 2.19 -7.88
N LEU A 135 5.41 1.12 -7.58
CA LEU A 135 6.82 1.18 -7.21
C LEU A 135 7.64 1.49 -8.45
N MET A 136 8.26 2.67 -8.47
CA MET A 136 9.00 3.15 -9.65
C MET A 136 10.49 3.31 -9.41
N ALA A 137 10.93 3.49 -8.17
CA ALA A 137 12.32 3.73 -7.85
C ALA A 137 12.69 3.22 -6.46
N PHE A 138 13.98 3.06 -6.22
CA PHE A 138 14.52 2.83 -4.88
C PHE A 138 15.84 3.57 -4.67
N SER A 139 16.19 3.78 -3.40
CA SER A 139 17.51 4.27 -2.97
C SER A 139 18.28 3.18 -2.21
N THR A 140 19.58 3.12 -2.41
CA THR A 140 20.50 2.30 -1.60
C THR A 140 20.71 2.92 -0.21
N ASN A 141 21.49 2.27 0.65
CA ASN A 141 21.89 2.83 1.96
C ASN A 141 22.82 4.05 1.83
N GLN A 142 23.44 4.26 0.66
CA GLN A 142 24.25 5.41 0.32
C GLN A 142 23.43 6.53 -0.34
N ASN A 143 22.10 6.40 -0.38
CA ASN A 143 21.18 7.34 -1.03
C ASN A 143 21.43 7.50 -2.54
N GLN A 144 21.98 6.48 -3.19
CA GLN A 144 22.02 6.41 -4.65
C GLN A 144 20.68 5.91 -5.16
N TRP A 145 20.07 6.63 -6.11
CA TRP A 145 18.74 6.32 -6.62
C TRP A 145 18.81 5.56 -7.94
N TYR A 146 17.95 4.54 -8.04
CA TYR A 146 17.72 3.74 -9.23
C TYR A 146 16.24 3.75 -9.57
N SER A 147 15.89 3.88 -10.85
CA SER A 147 14.49 3.90 -11.27
C SER A 147 14.21 3.01 -12.47
N MET A 148 13.01 2.45 -12.48
CA MET A 148 12.39 1.79 -13.64
C MET A 148 11.57 2.78 -14.49
N TYR A 149 11.51 4.05 -14.10
CA TYR A 149 10.60 5.06 -14.66
C TYR A 149 11.35 6.34 -14.99
N SER A 150 11.28 6.80 -16.24
CA SER A 150 12.00 8.00 -16.69
C SER A 150 11.52 9.28 -16.01
N GLY A 151 10.25 9.34 -15.60
CA GLY A 151 9.65 10.51 -14.98
C GLY A 151 9.88 10.61 -13.47
N PHE A 152 10.85 9.86 -12.91
CA PHE A 152 11.18 9.96 -11.50
C PHE A 152 11.98 11.25 -11.22
N PRO A 153 11.51 12.14 -10.33
CA PRO A 153 12.02 13.50 -10.22
C PRO A 153 13.37 13.66 -9.48
N ILE A 154 13.90 12.59 -8.88
CA ILE A 154 15.20 12.61 -8.21
C ILE A 154 16.26 12.12 -9.20
N ALA A 155 17.45 12.75 -9.21
CA ALA A 155 18.59 12.28 -10.01
C ALA A 155 18.86 10.79 -9.73
N HIS A 156 18.85 9.98 -10.78
CA HIS A 156 18.86 8.51 -10.65
C HIS A 156 19.58 7.84 -11.82
N THR A 157 19.99 6.60 -11.60
CA THR A 157 20.40 5.68 -12.66
C THR A 157 19.19 4.89 -13.16
N ARG A 158 18.93 4.93 -14.47
CA ARG A 158 17.85 4.15 -15.08
C ARG A 158 18.24 2.68 -15.14
N LEU A 159 17.40 1.81 -14.59
CA LEU A 159 17.56 0.36 -14.69
C LEU A 159 17.28 -0.11 -16.13
N PRO A 160 17.94 -1.18 -16.61
CA PRO A 160 17.80 -1.65 -18.00
C PRO A 160 16.55 -2.52 -18.24
N PHE A 161 15.50 -2.34 -17.44
CA PHE A 161 14.22 -3.05 -17.56
C PHE A 161 13.07 -2.19 -17.04
N ASP A 162 11.86 -2.49 -17.50
CA ASP A 162 10.66 -1.76 -17.13
C ASP A 162 10.05 -2.27 -15.81
N GLU A 163 9.09 -1.51 -15.28
CA GLU A 163 8.49 -1.78 -13.99
C GLU A 163 7.45 -2.92 -14.00
N ASP A 164 7.04 -3.41 -15.17
CA ASP A 164 5.97 -4.40 -15.26
C ASP A 164 6.42 -5.82 -14.84
N TYR A 165 5.46 -6.68 -14.51
CA TYR A 165 5.74 -8.04 -14.06
C TYR A 165 6.29 -8.95 -15.16
N PHE A 166 6.13 -8.61 -16.44
CA PHE A 166 6.77 -9.34 -17.53
C PHE A 166 8.28 -9.07 -17.53
N ALA A 167 8.71 -7.82 -17.42
CA ALA A 167 10.10 -7.43 -17.32
C ALA A 167 10.78 -7.96 -16.04
N LEU A 168 10.06 -7.97 -14.91
CA LEU A 168 10.61 -8.35 -13.60
C LEU A 168 10.52 -9.85 -13.29
N ALA A 169 9.44 -10.53 -13.64
CA ALA A 169 9.18 -11.92 -13.24
C ALA A 169 8.83 -12.85 -14.42
N GLY A 170 8.88 -12.35 -15.67
CA GLY A 170 8.44 -13.10 -16.85
C GLY A 170 6.91 -13.22 -16.97
N GLY A 171 6.15 -12.49 -16.16
CA GLY A 171 4.69 -12.39 -16.25
C GLY A 171 3.99 -12.48 -14.90
N THR A 172 2.74 -12.01 -14.83
CA THR A 172 1.92 -12.07 -13.61
C THR A 172 1.62 -13.51 -13.16
N SER A 173 1.61 -14.48 -14.08
CA SER A 173 1.42 -15.90 -13.76
C SER A 173 2.54 -16.49 -12.89
N ASN A 174 3.75 -15.90 -12.94
CA ASN A 174 4.92 -16.40 -12.21
C ASN A 174 4.98 -15.85 -10.79
N LEU A 175 4.13 -14.89 -10.41
CA LEU A 175 4.15 -14.30 -9.08
C LEU A 175 3.76 -15.29 -7.97
N VAL A 176 3.06 -16.37 -8.33
CA VAL A 176 2.70 -17.45 -7.39
C VAL A 176 3.92 -18.23 -6.87
N THR A 177 5.09 -18.09 -7.51
CA THR A 177 6.34 -18.73 -7.08
C THR A 177 7.26 -17.78 -6.33
N VAL A 178 6.82 -16.54 -6.07
CA VAL A 178 7.61 -15.54 -5.35
C VAL A 178 7.37 -15.73 -3.85
N PRO A 179 8.41 -16.02 -3.05
CA PRO A 179 8.25 -16.16 -1.62
C PRO A 179 8.07 -14.78 -0.97
N LEU A 180 7.09 -14.71 -0.08
CA LEU A 180 6.69 -13.54 0.68
C LEU A 180 6.81 -13.83 2.18
N GLY A 181 6.72 -12.77 3.00
CA GLY A 181 6.94 -12.85 4.43
C GLY A 181 8.16 -12.05 4.88
N LYS A 182 8.37 -12.00 6.19
CA LYS A 182 9.35 -11.12 6.84
C LYS A 182 10.77 -11.36 6.35
N GLU A 183 11.25 -12.59 6.37
CA GLU A 183 12.61 -12.91 5.93
C GLU A 183 12.81 -12.56 4.45
N SER A 184 11.81 -12.85 3.61
CA SER A 184 11.83 -12.47 2.19
C SER A 184 11.88 -10.95 1.97
N ALA A 185 11.20 -10.16 2.80
CA ALA A 185 11.29 -8.71 2.76
C ALA A 185 12.65 -8.20 3.24
N LEU A 186 13.18 -8.74 4.34
CA LEU A 186 14.48 -8.36 4.89
C LEU A 186 15.63 -8.65 3.92
N ASP A 187 15.58 -9.79 3.22
CA ASP A 187 16.58 -10.14 2.21
C ASP A 187 16.48 -9.22 1.00
N ALA A 188 15.27 -8.91 0.54
CA ALA A 188 15.08 -7.94 -0.54
C ALA A 188 15.60 -6.54 -0.15
N ILE A 189 15.33 -6.09 1.09
CA ILE A 189 15.86 -4.83 1.61
C ILE A 189 17.38 -4.83 1.62
N HIS A 190 18.00 -5.92 2.08
CA HIS A 190 19.45 -6.05 2.08
C HIS A 190 20.01 -5.92 0.65
N THR A 191 19.48 -6.67 -0.31
CA THR A 191 19.92 -6.61 -1.72
C THR A 191 19.81 -5.20 -2.31
N LEU A 192 18.68 -4.51 -2.09
CA LEU A 192 18.51 -3.14 -2.58
C LEU A 192 19.42 -2.15 -1.86
N ALA A 193 19.60 -2.31 -0.55
CA ALA A 193 20.38 -1.39 0.26
C ALA A 193 21.88 -1.44 -0.07
N THR A 194 22.40 -2.62 -0.42
CA THR A 194 23.83 -2.85 -0.71
C THR A 194 24.17 -2.87 -2.19
N PHE A 195 23.20 -2.64 -3.07
CA PHE A 195 23.42 -2.63 -4.51
C PHE A 195 24.50 -1.63 -4.93
N ASP A 196 25.45 -2.09 -5.73
CA ASP A 196 26.64 -1.35 -6.17
C ASP A 196 26.58 -0.87 -7.63
N GLY A 197 25.55 -1.28 -8.38
CA GLY A 197 25.34 -0.88 -9.77
C GLY A 197 25.70 -1.95 -10.82
N GLU A 198 26.33 -3.07 -10.45
CA GLU A 198 26.88 -3.99 -11.45
C GLU A 198 25.84 -4.97 -12.02
N SER A 199 25.09 -5.66 -11.15
CA SER A 199 24.17 -6.73 -11.55
C SER A 199 22.71 -6.32 -11.43
N ALA A 200 22.25 -5.40 -12.27
CA ALA A 200 20.87 -4.90 -12.21
C ALA A 200 19.79 -6.00 -12.28
N ASN A 201 20.07 -7.13 -12.95
CA ASN A 201 19.14 -8.26 -13.01
C ASN A 201 18.87 -8.92 -11.64
N ASP A 202 19.82 -8.84 -10.70
CA ASP A 202 19.67 -9.39 -9.35
C ASP A 202 18.63 -8.62 -8.53
N LEU A 203 18.25 -7.41 -8.97
CA LEU A 203 17.22 -6.60 -8.35
C LEU A 203 15.79 -7.03 -8.71
N LYS A 204 15.60 -7.80 -9.79
CA LYS A 204 14.26 -8.07 -10.32
C LYS A 204 13.35 -8.76 -9.30
N ILE A 205 13.80 -9.88 -8.71
CA ILE A 205 13.02 -10.62 -7.72
C ILE A 205 12.85 -9.83 -6.40
N PRO A 206 13.90 -9.19 -5.82
CA PRO A 206 13.73 -8.27 -4.71
C PRO A 206 12.69 -7.16 -4.94
N LEU A 207 12.71 -6.52 -6.11
CA LEU A 207 11.72 -5.51 -6.48
C LEU A 207 10.31 -6.08 -6.58
N VAL A 208 10.14 -7.30 -7.11
CA VAL A 208 8.84 -7.99 -7.16
C VAL A 208 8.32 -8.27 -5.75
N LYS A 209 9.17 -8.79 -4.86
CA LYS A 209 8.82 -9.05 -3.45
C LYS A 209 8.31 -7.78 -2.78
N LEU A 210 9.08 -6.69 -2.84
CA LEU A 210 8.70 -5.43 -2.21
C LEU A 210 7.48 -4.79 -2.87
N ARG A 211 7.33 -4.91 -4.20
CA ARG A 211 6.13 -4.44 -4.89
C ARG A 211 4.90 -5.20 -4.42
N ILE A 212 4.92 -6.52 -4.31
CA ILE A 212 3.77 -7.28 -3.82
C ILE A 212 3.43 -6.86 -2.38
N MET A 213 4.44 -6.83 -1.49
CA MET A 213 4.22 -6.59 -0.06
C MET A 213 3.88 -5.14 0.28
N PHE A 214 4.40 -4.15 -0.44
CA PHE A 214 4.25 -2.73 -0.08
C PHE A 214 3.50 -1.89 -1.11
N SER A 215 3.21 -2.41 -2.30
CA SER A 215 2.39 -1.72 -3.32
C SER A 215 1.08 -2.47 -3.57
N GLU A 216 1.12 -3.76 -3.91
CA GLU A 216 -0.10 -4.51 -4.21
C GLU A 216 -0.94 -4.76 -2.94
N ALA A 217 -0.29 -4.98 -1.79
CA ALA A 217 -0.98 -5.12 -0.50
C ALA A 217 -1.80 -3.87 -0.11
N LEU A 218 -1.36 -2.66 -0.49
CA LEU A 218 -2.10 -1.41 -0.27
C LEU A 218 -3.36 -1.31 -1.13
N LYS A 219 -3.36 -1.99 -2.28
CA LYS A 219 -4.46 -1.97 -3.26
C LYS A 219 -5.49 -3.06 -3.00
N LEU A 220 -5.03 -4.23 -2.54
CA LEU A 220 -5.80 -5.46 -2.60
C LEU A 220 -5.72 -6.22 -1.28
N LYS A 221 -6.85 -6.31 -0.60
CA LYS A 221 -7.00 -7.03 0.67
C LYS A 221 -6.59 -8.51 0.56
N PRO A 222 -6.98 -9.29 -0.48
CA PRO A 222 -6.55 -10.68 -0.61
C PRO A 222 -5.03 -10.83 -0.70
N VAL A 223 -4.36 -9.97 -1.47
CA VAL A 223 -2.89 -9.98 -1.63
C VAL A 223 -2.20 -9.70 -0.30
N ARG A 224 -2.67 -8.70 0.45
CA ARG A 224 -2.15 -8.40 1.79
C ARG A 224 -2.29 -9.57 2.74
N LEU A 225 -3.48 -10.15 2.82
CA LEU A 225 -3.79 -11.23 3.75
C LEU A 225 -3.05 -12.54 3.42
N ALA A 226 -2.59 -12.72 2.19
CA ALA A 226 -1.81 -13.90 1.78
C ALA A 226 -0.46 -14.04 2.51
N PHE A 227 0.07 -12.94 3.07
CA PHE A 227 1.34 -12.98 3.81
C PHE A 227 1.28 -12.26 5.16
N SER A 228 0.40 -11.28 5.37
CA SER A 228 0.42 -10.49 6.61
C SER A 228 -0.05 -11.28 7.84
N ARG A 229 -0.94 -12.27 7.67
CA ARG A 229 -1.44 -13.13 8.77
C ARG A 229 -0.34 -14.00 9.36
N ASP A 230 0.51 -14.52 8.48
CA ASP A 230 1.60 -15.43 8.80
C ASP A 230 2.93 -14.72 8.51
N TRP A 231 3.06 -13.44 8.90
CA TRP A 231 4.18 -12.57 8.49
C TRP A 231 5.57 -13.15 8.76
N ASN A 232 5.71 -13.93 9.84
CA ASN A 232 6.99 -14.54 10.22
C ASN A 232 7.32 -15.82 9.43
N GLU A 233 6.38 -16.34 8.64
CA GLU A 233 6.53 -17.54 7.82
C GLU A 233 6.71 -17.17 6.35
N GLU A 234 7.24 -18.11 5.57
CA GLU A 234 7.24 -17.98 4.11
C GLU A 234 5.86 -18.31 3.55
N THR A 235 5.28 -17.38 2.78
CA THR A 235 3.99 -17.59 2.10
C THR A 235 4.06 -17.20 0.63
N HIS A 236 2.98 -17.46 -0.10
CA HIS A 236 2.86 -17.20 -1.53
C HIS A 236 1.45 -16.69 -1.84
N ILE A 237 1.33 -15.80 -2.83
CA ILE A 237 0.03 -15.44 -3.37
C ILE A 237 -0.51 -16.53 -4.29
N THR A 238 -1.83 -16.60 -4.41
CA THR A 238 -2.52 -17.58 -5.26
C THR A 238 -2.65 -17.10 -6.70
N LYS A 239 -3.04 -18.00 -7.61
CA LYS A 239 -3.42 -17.62 -8.99
C LYS A 239 -4.59 -16.63 -9.04
N GLN A 240 -5.47 -16.67 -8.04
CA GLN A 240 -6.59 -15.74 -7.98
C GLN A 240 -6.11 -14.33 -7.63
N ASP A 241 -5.16 -14.22 -6.71
CA ASP A 241 -4.55 -12.94 -6.32
C ASP A 241 -3.83 -12.26 -7.49
N THR A 242 -3.13 -13.05 -8.35
CA THR A 242 -2.52 -12.50 -9.56
C THR A 242 -3.57 -11.99 -10.57
N GLY A 243 -4.74 -12.63 -10.60
CA GLY A 243 -5.92 -12.13 -11.31
C GLY A 243 -6.36 -10.76 -10.80
N TYR A 244 -6.50 -10.60 -9.48
CA TYR A 244 -6.88 -9.33 -8.87
C TYR A 244 -5.87 -8.20 -9.15
N ILE A 245 -4.57 -8.50 -9.07
CA ILE A 245 -3.50 -7.55 -9.45
C ILE A 245 -3.69 -7.05 -10.88
N GLY A 246 -3.97 -7.96 -11.82
CA GLY A 246 -4.15 -7.62 -13.23
C GLY A 246 -5.41 -6.80 -13.55
N CYS A 247 -6.46 -6.89 -12.73
CA CYS A 247 -7.72 -6.18 -12.95
C CYS A 247 -7.93 -4.96 -12.05
N TRP A 248 -7.06 -4.71 -11.06
CA TRP A 248 -7.23 -3.62 -10.10
C TRP A 248 -7.58 -2.24 -10.70
N PRO A 249 -6.92 -1.74 -11.78
CA PRO A 249 -7.28 -0.45 -12.35
C PRO A 249 -8.74 -0.42 -12.86
N LEU A 250 -9.14 -1.46 -13.58
CA LEU A 250 -10.48 -1.57 -14.15
C LEU A 250 -11.54 -1.73 -13.06
N MET A 251 -11.25 -2.57 -12.05
CA MET A 251 -12.10 -2.75 -10.89
C MET A 251 -12.33 -1.42 -10.16
N SER A 252 -11.26 -0.65 -9.94
CA SER A 252 -11.32 0.66 -9.29
C SER A 252 -12.20 1.64 -10.07
N PHE A 253 -12.03 1.72 -11.39
CA PHE A 253 -12.83 2.60 -12.23
C PHE A 253 -14.31 2.24 -12.22
N ASN A 254 -14.62 0.94 -12.29
CA ASN A 254 -16.01 0.49 -12.25
C ASN A 254 -16.68 0.73 -10.89
N LEU A 255 -15.94 0.61 -9.78
CA LEU A 255 -16.47 0.97 -8.45
C LEU A 255 -16.77 2.47 -8.34
N VAL A 256 -15.89 3.32 -8.88
CA VAL A 256 -16.11 4.77 -8.91
C VAL A 256 -17.29 5.13 -9.80
N ALA A 257 -17.37 4.56 -11.02
CA ALA A 257 -18.49 4.78 -11.94
C ALA A 257 -19.81 4.30 -11.35
N TRP A 258 -19.82 3.15 -10.68
CA TRP A 258 -21.01 2.63 -10.00
C TRP A 258 -21.49 3.59 -8.92
N LYS A 259 -20.61 4.10 -8.06
CA LYS A 259 -20.98 5.16 -7.10
C LYS A 259 -21.47 6.44 -7.79
N ASN A 260 -20.76 6.94 -8.79
CA ASN A 260 -21.14 8.16 -9.53
C ASN A 260 -22.51 8.03 -10.21
N SER A 261 -22.92 6.81 -10.60
CA SER A 261 -24.25 6.53 -11.15
C SER A 261 -25.37 6.50 -10.10
N GLY A 262 -25.07 6.67 -8.80
CA GLY A 262 -26.04 6.44 -7.73
C GLY A 262 -26.27 4.94 -7.45
N TYR A 263 -25.25 4.11 -7.69
CA TYR A 263 -25.25 2.66 -7.51
C TYR A 263 -26.18 1.87 -8.45
N VAL A 264 -26.56 2.45 -9.60
CA VAL A 264 -27.48 1.81 -10.56
C VAL A 264 -26.80 1.08 -11.72
N TYR A 265 -25.57 1.47 -12.07
CA TYR A 265 -24.87 0.95 -13.23
C TYR A 265 -23.54 0.29 -12.85
N TRP A 266 -23.40 -0.99 -13.17
CA TRP A 266 -22.14 -1.72 -13.12
C TRP A 266 -21.76 -2.20 -14.51
N LYS A 267 -20.58 -1.78 -14.98
CA LYS A 267 -20.08 -2.20 -16.29
C LYS A 267 -19.50 -3.61 -16.18
N SER A 268 -20.26 -4.62 -16.60
CA SER A 268 -19.71 -5.97 -16.74
C SER A 268 -18.64 -5.98 -17.83
N GLU A 269 -17.48 -6.54 -17.53
CA GLU A 269 -16.40 -6.70 -18.48
C GLU A 269 -15.79 -8.09 -18.33
N LYS A 270 -15.53 -8.76 -19.45
CA LYS A 270 -14.92 -10.09 -19.49
C LYS A 270 -13.63 -10.18 -18.66
N LYS A 271 -12.85 -9.09 -18.62
CA LYS A 271 -11.62 -9.03 -17.80
C LYS A 271 -11.93 -9.13 -16.30
N LEU A 272 -12.99 -8.47 -15.82
CA LEU A 272 -13.42 -8.58 -14.42
C LEU A 272 -14.03 -9.94 -14.14
N GLU A 273 -14.78 -10.50 -15.09
CA GLU A 273 -15.35 -11.84 -14.98
C GLU A 273 -14.26 -12.92 -14.84
N ASN A 274 -13.21 -12.84 -15.65
CA ASN A 274 -12.05 -13.72 -15.57
C ASN A 274 -11.31 -13.62 -14.22
N CYS A 275 -11.44 -12.48 -13.54
CA CYS A 275 -10.85 -12.24 -12.21
C CYS A 275 -11.86 -12.48 -11.08
N LEU A 276 -13.04 -13.05 -11.35
CA LEU A 276 -14.12 -13.29 -10.39
C LEU A 276 -14.66 -12.03 -9.70
N VAL A 277 -14.50 -10.86 -10.34
CA VAL A 277 -15.02 -9.56 -9.88
C VAL A 277 -16.28 -9.21 -10.68
N ASN A 278 -17.29 -10.08 -10.59
CA ASN A 278 -18.49 -9.98 -11.41
C ASN A 278 -19.45 -8.86 -10.97
N THR A 279 -19.36 -8.46 -9.71
CA THR A 279 -20.29 -7.52 -9.07
C THR A 279 -19.54 -6.43 -8.32
N PRO A 280 -20.16 -5.26 -8.11
CA PRO A 280 -19.57 -4.21 -7.29
C PRO A 280 -19.32 -4.65 -5.82
N TRP A 281 -20.10 -5.61 -5.33
CA TRP A 281 -19.93 -6.16 -3.99
C TRP A 281 -18.65 -7.00 -3.90
N ASN A 282 -18.41 -7.88 -4.88
CA ASN A 282 -17.15 -8.63 -4.93
C ASN A 282 -15.95 -7.70 -5.12
N ALA A 283 -16.10 -6.65 -5.92
CA ALA A 283 -15.07 -5.63 -6.10
C ALA A 283 -14.71 -4.92 -4.79
N SER A 284 -15.73 -4.55 -3.99
CA SER A 284 -15.54 -3.90 -2.68
C SER A 284 -14.83 -4.84 -1.68
N GLU A 285 -15.12 -6.14 -1.70
CA GLU A 285 -14.44 -7.09 -0.80
C GLU A 285 -12.95 -7.31 -1.16
N VAL A 286 -12.56 -6.99 -2.39
CA VAL A 286 -11.21 -7.22 -2.91
C VAL A 286 -10.32 -5.97 -2.80
N GLY A 287 -10.84 -4.79 -3.13
CA GLY A 287 -10.06 -3.55 -3.12
C GLY A 287 -9.93 -2.90 -1.74
N ASP A 288 -8.72 -2.46 -1.39
CA ASP A 288 -8.46 -1.61 -0.22
C ASP A 288 -8.38 -0.13 -0.68
N LEU A 289 -7.30 0.27 -1.37
CA LEU A 289 -7.17 1.58 -2.04
C LEU A 289 -7.47 1.49 -3.54
N LEU A 290 -8.25 2.43 -4.06
CA LEU A 290 -8.75 2.39 -5.44
C LEU A 290 -8.11 3.46 -6.33
N MET A 291 -7.76 3.09 -7.55
CA MET A 291 -7.27 4.04 -8.55
C MET A 291 -8.36 5.04 -8.94
N ARG A 292 -8.01 6.33 -9.01
CA ARG A 292 -8.92 7.34 -9.53
C ARG A 292 -9.02 7.28 -11.07
N PRO A 293 -10.22 7.34 -11.65
CA PRO A 293 -10.41 7.44 -13.09
C PRO A 293 -9.70 8.64 -13.73
N HIS A 294 -9.29 8.47 -14.99
CA HIS A 294 -8.53 9.47 -15.75
C HIS A 294 -9.35 10.71 -16.14
N ASP A 295 -10.65 10.57 -16.30
CA ASP A 295 -11.60 11.65 -16.56
C ASP A 295 -11.84 12.56 -15.35
N GLU A 296 -11.41 12.12 -14.16
CA GLU A 296 -11.39 12.93 -12.93
C GLU A 296 -10.01 13.57 -12.67
N ALA A 297 -9.17 13.68 -13.71
CA ALA A 297 -7.89 14.38 -13.64
C ALA A 297 -8.09 15.89 -13.43
N ILE A 298 -7.21 16.49 -12.61
CA ILE A 298 -7.19 17.93 -12.33
C ILE A 298 -6.13 18.60 -13.19
#